data_AF-X1FJX3-F1
#
_entry.id   AF-X1FJX3-F1
#
_cell.length_a   1.000
_cell.length_b   1.000
_cell.length_c   1.000
_cell.angle_alpha   90.00
_cell.angle_beta   90.00
_cell.angle_gamma   90.00
#
_symmetry.space_group_name_H-M   'P 1'
#
loop_
_entity.id
_entity.type
_entity.pdbx_description
1 polymer ?
#
loop_
_entity_poly.entity_id
_entity_poly.type
_entity_poly.pdbx_seq_one_letter_code
_entity_poly.pdbx_strand_id
1 'polypeptide(L)' 'MGEKSMWAEVAERRVMENTKEVYPGLIVAGMAANAVCGTPRMGPIFGGMLLSGKRAAEVAQEILQQLKVS' A
#
# COMPACT_ATOMS: atom_id res chain seq x y z
N MET A 1 -2.68 -12.44 -5.60
CA MET A 1 -3.15 -13.16 -4.40
C MET A 1 -4.24 -12.31 -3.75
N GLY A 2 -5.09 -12.87 -2.88
CA GLY A 2 -6.08 -12.11 -2.10
C GLY A 2 -5.61 -11.87 -0.67
N GLU A 3 -6.38 -11.09 0.11
CA GLU A 3 -6.09 -10.91 1.54
C GLU A 3 -6.26 -12.23 2.31
N LYS A 4 -5.43 -12.43 3.34
CA LYS A 4 -5.55 -13.58 4.26
C LYS A 4 -6.53 -13.26 5.41
N SER A 5 -6.85 -14.29 6.20
CA SER A 5 -7.61 -14.17 7.45
C SER A 5 -7.08 -13.05 8.36
N MET A 6 -7.95 -12.53 9.21
CA MET A 6 -7.66 -11.34 10.01
C MET A 6 -6.47 -11.54 10.96
N TRP A 7 -5.52 -10.61 10.91
CA TRP A 7 -4.45 -10.44 11.90
C TRP A 7 -4.07 -8.97 11.95
N ALA A 8 -4.77 -8.22 12.80
CA ALA A 8 -4.76 -6.76 12.80
C ALA A 8 -3.36 -6.15 12.91
N GLU A 9 -2.57 -6.56 13.89
CA GLU A 9 -1.22 -6.02 14.11
C GLU A 9 -0.30 -6.21 12.91
N VAL A 10 -0.31 -7.41 12.31
CA VAL A 10 0.52 -7.71 11.14
C VAL A 10 0.01 -6.96 9.92
N ALA A 11 -1.30 -6.93 9.69
CA ALA A 11 -1.91 -6.23 8.56
C ALA A 11 -1.63 -4.72 8.58
N GLU A 12 -1.74 -4.08 9.76
CA GLU A 12 -1.47 -2.65 9.96
C GLU A 12 0.02 -2.32 9.76
N ARG A 13 0.94 -3.21 10.16
CA ARG A 13 2.38 -3.01 9.90
C ARG A 13 2.71 -3.19 8.42
N ARG A 14 2.16 -4.25 7.80
CA ARG A 14 2.46 -4.63 6.41
C ARG A 14 1.88 -3.68 5.37
N VAL A 15 0.76 -2.99 5.65
CA VAL A 15 0.14 -2.10 4.65
C VAL A 15 1.08 -1.00 4.19
N MET A 16 1.93 -0.48 5.08
CA MET A 16 2.95 0.52 4.73
C MET A 16 4.00 -0.05 3.79
N GLU A 17 4.54 -1.24 4.09
CA GLU A 17 5.53 -1.93 3.25
C GLU A 17 4.97 -2.32 1.88
N ASN A 18 3.68 -2.65 1.84
CA ASN A 18 2.99 -3.09 0.64
C ASN A 18 2.52 -1.92 -0.24
N THR A 19 2.52 -0.69 0.27
CA THR A 19 2.14 0.50 -0.49
C THR A 19 3.28 0.91 -1.41
N LYS A 20 3.17 0.56 -2.68
CA LYS A 20 4.21 0.75 -3.69
C LYS A 20 3.66 0.70 -5.10
N GLU A 21 4.51 1.05 -6.04
CA GLU A 21 4.30 0.76 -7.46
C GLU A 21 4.47 -0.74 -7.72
N VAL A 22 3.41 -1.38 -8.22
CA VAL A 22 3.41 -2.83 -8.52
C VAL A 22 3.62 -3.11 -10.01
N TYR A 23 3.46 -2.08 -10.83
CA TYR A 23 3.74 -2.06 -12.26
C TYR A 23 4.00 -0.61 -12.66
N PRO A 24 4.81 -0.29 -13.68
CA PRO A 24 5.06 1.09 -14.10
C PRO A 24 3.78 1.91 -14.26
N GLY A 25 3.64 2.98 -13.47
CA GLY A 25 2.48 3.87 -13.38
C GLY A 25 1.32 3.38 -12.49
N LEU A 26 1.40 2.18 -11.90
CA LEU A 26 0.33 1.58 -11.10
C LEU A 26 0.76 1.41 -9.64
N ILE A 27 0.21 2.27 -8.79
CA ILE A 27 0.45 2.28 -7.34
C ILE A 27 -0.73 1.63 -6.63
N VAL A 28 -0.43 0.79 -5.64
CA VAL A 28 -1.44 0.21 -4.74
C VAL A 28 -1.32 0.81 -3.34
N ALA A 29 -2.45 0.98 -2.68
CA ALA A 29 -2.55 1.53 -1.33
C ALA A 29 -3.69 0.86 -0.56
N GLY A 30 -3.73 1.11 0.75
CA GLY A 30 -4.71 0.58 1.69
C GLY A 30 -4.87 -0.93 1.61
N MET A 31 -6.10 -1.40 1.71
CA MET A 31 -6.37 -2.85 1.65
C MET A 31 -6.05 -3.50 0.31
N ALA A 32 -6.08 -2.75 -0.78
CA ALA A 32 -5.66 -3.27 -2.08
C ALA A 32 -4.17 -3.65 -2.07
N ALA A 33 -3.32 -2.88 -1.39
CA ALA A 33 -1.90 -3.21 -1.23
C ALA A 33 -1.69 -4.54 -0.50
N ASN A 34 -2.45 -4.77 0.57
CA ASN A 34 -2.40 -6.02 1.32
C ASN A 34 -2.95 -7.21 0.53
N ALA A 35 -4.03 -7.01 -0.22
CA ALA A 35 -4.57 -8.05 -1.10
C ALA A 35 -3.55 -8.45 -2.16
N VAL A 36 -3.00 -7.50 -2.91
CA VAL A 36 -2.01 -7.76 -3.98
C VAL A 36 -0.79 -8.52 -3.43
N CYS A 37 -0.32 -8.18 -2.24
CA CYS A 37 0.83 -8.80 -1.59
C CYS A 37 0.50 -10.07 -0.77
N GLY A 38 -0.77 -10.49 -0.69
CA GLY A 38 -1.17 -11.70 0.02
C GLY A 38 -0.98 -11.62 1.55
N THR A 39 -1.16 -10.44 2.15
CA THR A 39 -1.07 -10.24 3.60
C THR A 39 -2.45 -10.27 4.27
N PRO A 40 -2.51 -10.43 5.61
CA PRO A 40 -3.76 -10.42 6.38
C PRO A 40 -4.57 -9.11 6.24
N ARG A 41 -5.87 -9.19 6.52
CA ARG A 41 -6.75 -8.02 6.76
C ARG A 41 -6.68 -7.52 8.21
N MET A 42 -6.91 -6.21 8.45
CA MET A 42 -6.86 -5.64 9.81
C MET A 42 -8.20 -5.47 10.54
N GLY A 43 -9.34 -5.56 9.86
CA GLY A 43 -10.63 -5.26 10.49
C GLY A 43 -10.86 -3.75 10.66
N PRO A 44 -11.67 -3.31 11.64
CA PRO A 44 -12.11 -1.92 11.76
C PRO A 44 -11.06 -1.01 12.42
N ILE A 45 -9.85 -0.97 11.87
CA ILE A 45 -8.75 -0.10 12.28
C ILE A 45 -8.21 0.58 11.02
N PHE A 46 -8.03 1.90 11.07
CA PHE A 46 -7.81 2.73 9.87
C PHE A 46 -6.52 3.55 9.90
N GLY A 47 -5.69 3.40 10.95
CA GLY A 47 -4.42 4.13 11.06
C GLY A 47 -3.48 3.81 9.89
N GLY A 48 -3.29 2.53 9.61
CA GLY A 48 -2.51 2.05 8.47
C GLY A 48 -3.08 2.48 7.12
N MET A 49 -4.41 2.62 6.99
CA MET A 49 -5.04 3.11 5.75
C MET A 49 -4.64 4.55 5.45
N LEU A 50 -4.70 5.44 6.46
CA LEU A 50 -4.36 6.85 6.29
C LEU A 50 -2.86 7.01 5.95
N LEU A 51 -2.00 6.32 6.69
CA LEU A 51 -0.56 6.36 6.45
C LEU A 51 -0.18 5.75 5.09
N SER A 52 -0.86 4.69 4.68
CA SER A 52 -0.72 4.10 3.35
C SER A 52 -1.11 5.09 2.25
N GLY A 53 -2.22 5.82 2.39
CA GLY A 53 -2.58 6.86 1.43
C GLY A 53 -1.51 7.95 1.30
N LYS A 54 -0.92 8.37 2.43
CA LYS A 54 0.21 9.31 2.43
C LYS A 54 1.42 8.72 1.70
N ARG A 55 1.81 7.47 1.99
CA ARG A 55 2.93 6.81 1.31
C ARG A 55 2.71 6.68 -0.19
N ALA A 56 1.48 6.37 -0.62
CA ALA A 56 1.15 6.31 -2.05
C ALA A 56 1.34 7.66 -2.75
N ALA A 57 1.00 8.77 -2.09
CA ALA A 57 1.24 10.11 -2.62
C ALA A 57 2.74 10.42 -2.74
N GLU A 58 3.56 10.01 -1.75
CA GLU A 58 5.02 10.15 -1.81
C GLU A 58 5.61 9.35 -2.99
N VAL A 59 5.21 8.08 -3.16
CA VAL A 59 5.63 7.25 -4.30
C VAL A 59 5.20 7.86 -5.64
N ALA A 60 3.98 8.40 -5.72
CA ALA A 60 3.52 9.08 -6.94
C ALA A 60 4.37 10.32 -7.26
N GLN A 61 4.76 11.10 -6.25
CA GLN A 61 5.65 12.24 -6.45
C GLN A 61 7.03 11.80 -6.94
N GLU A 62 7.60 10.73 -6.38
CA GLU A 62 8.87 10.16 -6.81
C GLU A 62 8.82 9.75 -8.31
N ILE A 63 7.78 9.04 -8.73
CA ILE A 63 7.57 8.62 -10.13
C ILE A 63 7.43 9.83 -11.06
N LEU A 64 6.60 10.82 -10.69
CA LEU A 64 6.41 12.03 -11.47
C LEU A 64 7.69 12.85 -11.65
N GLN A 65 8.57 12.86 -10.64
CA GLN A 65 9.87 13.52 -10.74
C GLN A 65 10.79 12.79 -11.72
N GLN A 66 10.82 11.46 -11.70
CA GLN A 66 11.64 10.66 -12.64
C GLN A 66 11.20 10.87 -14.09
N LEU A 67 9.89 10.96 -14.35
CA LEU A 67 9.34 11.21 -15.68
C LEU A 67 9.70 12.60 -16.24
N LYS A 68 9.88 13.61 -15.39
CA LYS A 68 10.28 14.97 -15.83
C LYS A 68 11.75 15.08 -16.22
N VAL A 69 12.57 14.09 -15.81
CA VAL A 69 14.01 14.05 -16.07
C VAL A 69 14.34 13.17 -17.30
N SER A 70 13.33 12.49 -17.86
CA SER A 70 13.42 11.67 -19.08
C SER A 70 12.96 12.47 -20.30
#